data_AF-G4ZRQ1-F1
#
_entry.id   AF-G4ZRQ1-F1
#
_cell.length_a   1.000
_cell.length_b   1.000
_cell.length_c   1.000
_cell.angle_alpha   90.00
_cell.angle_beta   90.00
_cell.angle_gamma   90.00
#
_symmetry.space_group_name_H-M   'P 1'
#
loop_
_entity.id
_entity.type
_entity.pdbx_description
1 polymer ?
#
loop_
_entity_poly.entity_id
_entity_poly.type
_entity_poly.pdbx_seq_one_letter_code
_entity_poly.pdbx_strand_id
1 'polypeptide(L)'
;MSLLRWLLDNGATIDLSTATKVTMNPDYMEVMWWDSESVRVQLVLEAIRNESHSLVWWLLMRTRFEEKLSQSAISGAVDEAHASMKAWVLEHIEDDVCRWCFPRKRVATTSDDNALAKRAREK
;
A
#
# COMPACT_ATOMS: atom_id res chain seq x y z
N MET A 1 -20.71 4.76 20.35
CA MET A 1 -19.90 5.98 20.45
C MET A 1 -18.79 5.72 21.46
N SER A 2 -17.54 5.58 21.02
CA SER A 2 -16.39 5.34 21.89
C SER A 2 -15.71 6.66 22.28
N LEU A 3 -15.05 6.71 23.43
CA LEU A 3 -14.29 7.88 23.92
C LEU A 3 -13.26 8.37 22.88
N LEU A 4 -12.64 7.44 22.15
CA LEU A 4 -11.72 7.71 21.06
C LEU A 4 -12.36 8.48 19.90
N ARG A 5 -13.59 8.13 19.51
CA ARG A 5 -14.36 8.84 18.48
C ARG A 5 -14.62 10.29 18.90
N TRP A 6 -15.00 10.50 20.15
CA TRP A 6 -15.24 11.84 20.69
C TRP A 6 -13.96 12.68 20.73
N LEU A 7 -12.81 12.10 21.11
CA LEU A 7 -11.54 12.82 21.16
C LEU A 7 -11.07 13.28 19.77
N LEU A 8 -11.21 12.43 18.75
CA LEU A 8 -10.89 12.77 17.37
C LEU A 8 -11.78 13.87 16.81
N ASP A 9 -13.10 13.76 17.01
CA ASP A 9 -14.07 14.76 16.54
C ASP A 9 -13.89 16.13 17.23
N ASN A 10 -13.21 16.18 18.39
CA ASN A 10 -12.90 17.41 19.14
C ASN A 10 -11.46 17.92 18.92
N GLY A 11 -10.77 17.44 17.88
CA GLY A 11 -9.53 18.07 17.37
C GLY A 11 -8.22 17.56 17.97
N ALA A 12 -8.24 16.46 18.72
CA ALA A 12 -7.00 15.80 19.12
C ALA A 12 -6.42 15.06 17.91
N THR A 13 -5.36 15.60 17.29
CA THR A 13 -4.60 14.90 16.25
C THR A 13 -3.89 13.69 16.86
N ILE A 14 -4.20 12.48 16.42
CA ILE A 14 -3.42 11.29 16.76
C ILE A 14 -2.10 11.38 15.99
N ASP A 15 -0.99 11.53 16.71
CA ASP A 15 0.34 11.47 16.10
C ASP A 15 0.72 10.03 15.74
N LEU A 16 1.69 9.86 14.84
CA LEU A 16 2.10 8.55 14.31
C LEU A 16 2.51 7.55 15.41
N SER A 17 3.16 8.02 16.49
CA SER A 17 3.58 7.15 17.60
C SER A 17 2.37 6.62 18.35
N THR A 18 1.38 7.48 18.59
CA THR A 18 0.12 7.09 19.21
C THR A 18 -0.67 6.15 18.29
N ALA A 19 -0.77 6.47 16.99
CA ALA A 19 -1.44 5.60 16.01
C ALA A 19 -0.82 4.20 15.97
N THR A 20 0.52 4.10 16.00
CA THR A 20 1.24 2.83 15.98
C THR A 20 0.99 1.98 17.24
N LYS A 21 0.82 2.61 18.41
CA LYS A 21 0.45 1.90 19.64
C LYS A 21 -1.00 1.43 19.61
N VAL A 22 -1.89 2.24 19.03
CA VAL A 22 -3.30 1.93 18.90
C VAL A 22 -3.51 0.77 17.92
N THR A 23 -2.76 0.72 16.82
CA THR A 23 -2.84 -0.37 15.82
C THR A 23 -2.34 -1.72 16.32
N MET A 24 -1.64 -1.78 17.46
CA MET A 24 -1.32 -3.06 18.12
C MET A 24 -2.53 -3.72 18.79
N ASN A 25 -3.65 -3.00 18.95
CA ASN A 25 -4.88 -3.56 19.46
C ASN A 25 -5.96 -3.58 18.36
N PRO A 26 -6.42 -4.77 17.94
CA PRO A 26 -7.40 -4.91 16.88
C PRO A 26 -8.73 -4.20 17.16
N ASP A 27 -9.11 -4.05 18.43
CA ASP A 27 -10.35 -3.36 18.85
C ASP A 27 -10.33 -1.86 18.53
N TYR A 28 -9.14 -1.29 18.28
CA TYR A 28 -8.97 0.12 17.93
C TYR A 28 -8.51 0.34 16.49
N MET A 29 -8.46 -0.69 15.64
CA MET A 29 -8.12 -0.49 14.24
C MET A 29 -9.16 0.36 13.51
N GLU A 30 -10.45 0.23 13.87
CA GLU A 30 -11.54 1.04 13.29
C GLU A 30 -11.34 2.55 13.44
N VAL A 31 -10.58 3.01 14.45
CA VAL A 31 -10.36 4.44 14.62
C VAL A 31 -9.47 5.02 13.50
N MET A 32 -8.65 4.19 12.87
CA MET A 32 -7.75 4.59 11.76
C MET A 32 -8.52 5.00 10.50
N TRP A 33 -9.79 4.60 10.34
CA TRP A 33 -10.65 5.08 9.26
C TRP A 33 -10.74 6.62 9.25
N TRP A 34 -10.66 7.23 10.43
CA TRP A 34 -10.89 8.66 10.63
C TRP A 34 -9.63 9.51 10.58
N ASP A 35 -8.46 8.89 10.54
CA ASP A 35 -7.20 9.61 10.38
C ASP A 35 -7.08 10.21 8.97
N SER A 36 -6.11 11.12 8.79
CA SER A 36 -5.83 11.62 7.45
C SER A 36 -5.22 10.53 6.57
N GLU A 37 -5.39 10.65 5.25
CA GLU A 37 -4.78 9.69 4.31
C GLU A 37 -3.26 9.63 4.49
N SER A 38 -2.60 10.76 4.71
CA SER A 38 -1.16 10.83 4.96
C SER A 38 -0.71 9.99 6.17
N VAL A 39 -1.45 10.05 7.29
CA VAL A 39 -1.16 9.23 8.48
C VAL A 39 -1.36 7.74 8.15
N ARG A 40 -2.45 7.38 7.47
CA ARG A 40 -2.69 5.99 7.05
C ARG A 40 -1.60 5.47 6.13
N VAL A 41 -1.09 6.28 5.20
CA VAL A 41 0.04 5.90 4.33
C VAL A 41 1.26 5.55 5.17
N GLN A 42 1.64 6.41 6.11
CA GLN A 42 2.80 6.13 6.98
C GLN A 42 2.63 4.83 7.76
N LEU A 43 1.42 4.53 8.23
CA LEU A 43 1.12 3.26 8.90
C LEU A 43 1.26 2.06 7.96
N VAL A 44 0.81 2.16 6.70
CA VAL A 44 1.01 1.09 5.70
C VAL A 44 2.49 0.85 5.45
N LEU A 45 3.27 1.93 5.25
CA LEU A 45 4.71 1.83 5.02
C LEU A 45 5.44 1.16 6.20
N GLU A 46 5.09 1.56 7.42
CA GLU A 46 5.64 0.97 8.64
C GLU A 46 5.24 -0.51 8.78
N ALA A 47 3.99 -0.85 8.48
CA ALA A 47 3.48 -2.21 8.54
C ALA A 47 4.15 -3.13 7.51
N ILE A 48 4.38 -2.65 6.29
CA ILE A 48 5.13 -3.38 5.25
C ILE A 48 6.56 -3.65 5.73
N ARG A 49 7.23 -2.63 6.27
CA ARG A 49 8.61 -2.74 6.76
C ARG A 49 8.74 -3.73 7.92
N ASN A 50 7.76 -3.78 8.80
CA ASN A 50 7.76 -4.65 9.98
C ASN A 50 7.12 -6.02 9.74
N GLU A 51 6.82 -6.36 8.49
CA GLU A 51 6.12 -7.59 8.10
C GLU A 51 4.77 -7.82 8.81
N SER A 52 4.06 -6.75 9.16
CA SER A 52 2.78 -6.82 9.87
C SER A 52 1.60 -7.08 8.92
N HIS A 53 1.40 -8.35 8.57
CA HIS A 53 0.35 -8.80 7.64
C HIS A 53 -1.06 -8.31 8.02
N SER A 54 -1.44 -8.44 9.29
CA SER A 54 -2.79 -8.05 9.75
C SER A 54 -3.06 -6.55 9.57
N LEU A 55 -2.05 -5.70 9.83
CA LEU A 55 -2.19 -4.25 9.70
C LEU A 55 -2.19 -3.83 8.23
N VAL A 56 -1.32 -4.41 7.40
CA VAL A 56 -1.32 -4.19 5.95
C VAL A 56 -2.67 -4.59 5.36
N TRP A 57 -3.17 -5.79 5.68
CA TRP A 57 -4.47 -6.26 5.21
C TRP A 57 -5.57 -5.28 5.56
N TRP A 58 -5.66 -4.92 6.84
CA TRP A 58 -6.74 -4.09 7.33
C TRP A 58 -6.70 -2.70 6.69
N LEU A 59 -5.55 -2.04 6.65
CA LEU A 59 -5.42 -0.70 6.07
C LEU A 59 -5.78 -0.70 4.58
N LEU A 60 -5.27 -1.67 3.80
CA LEU A 60 -5.54 -1.73 2.37
C LEU A 60 -7.00 -2.12 2.06
N MET A 61 -7.57 -3.08 2.80
CA MET A 61 -8.90 -3.62 2.50
C MET A 61 -10.05 -2.84 3.16
N ARG A 62 -9.75 -2.07 4.21
CA ARG A 62 -10.75 -1.33 4.99
C ARG A 62 -10.56 0.17 4.92
N THR A 63 -9.63 0.73 4.16
CA THR A 63 -9.54 2.18 4.00
C THR A 63 -9.34 2.56 2.54
N ARG A 64 -9.54 3.85 2.22
CA ARG A 64 -9.34 4.38 0.87
C ARG A 64 -8.10 5.25 0.81
N PHE A 65 -7.40 5.13 -0.31
CA PHE A 65 -6.27 5.95 -0.71
C PHE A 65 -6.58 6.55 -2.08
N GLU A 66 -6.99 7.81 -2.11
CA GLU A 66 -7.44 8.49 -3.33
C GLU A 66 -6.29 9.26 -3.99
N GLU A 67 -5.31 9.71 -3.21
CA GLU A 67 -4.19 10.48 -3.74
C GLU A 67 -3.21 9.58 -4.50
N LYS A 68 -2.89 9.97 -5.75
CA LYS A 68 -1.90 9.24 -6.56
C LYS A 68 -0.53 9.13 -5.89
N LEU A 69 -0.15 10.13 -5.09
CA LEU A 69 1.11 10.11 -4.34
C LEU A 69 1.09 9.03 -3.25
N SER A 70 0.01 8.93 -2.49
CA SER A 70 -0.21 7.84 -1.52
C SER A 70 -0.14 6.48 -2.20
N GLN A 71 -0.83 6.33 -3.33
CA GLN A 71 -0.83 5.08 -4.09
C GLN A 71 0.57 4.70 -4.55
N SER A 72 1.29 5.66 -5.16
CA SER A 72 2.67 5.43 -5.62
C SER A 72 3.63 5.09 -4.49
N ALA A 73 3.49 5.73 -3.32
CA ALA A 73 4.34 5.47 -2.17
C ALA A 73 4.13 4.05 -1.63
N ILE A 74 2.87 3.62 -1.51
CA ILE A 74 2.53 2.28 -1.05
C ILE A 74 2.98 1.22 -2.06
N SER A 75 2.74 1.41 -3.36
CA SER A 75 3.21 0.46 -4.38
C SER A 75 4.73 0.35 -4.39
N GLY A 76 5.45 1.46 -4.26
CA GLY A 76 6.91 1.47 -4.14
C GLY A 76 7.39 0.67 -2.93
N ALA A 77 6.73 0.83 -1.77
CA ALA A 77 7.07 0.07 -0.58
C ALA A 77 6.79 -1.44 -0.73
N VAL A 78 5.69 -1.83 -1.39
CA VAL A 78 5.43 -3.24 -1.73
C VAL A 78 6.52 -3.77 -2.67
N ASP A 79 6.91 -2.99 -3.67
CA ASP A 79 7.98 -3.34 -4.62
C ASP A 79 9.36 -3.46 -3.97
N GLU A 80 9.60 -2.77 -2.86
CA GLU A 80 10.86 -2.81 -2.10
C GLU A 80 10.82 -3.80 -0.93
N ALA A 81 9.64 -4.31 -0.56
CA ALA A 81 9.47 -5.20 0.59
C ALA A 81 10.20 -6.54 0.45
N HIS A 82 10.35 -7.22 1.59
CA HIS A 82 10.85 -8.59 1.66
C HIS A 82 10.00 -9.54 0.80
N ALA A 83 10.63 -10.60 0.29
CA ALA A 83 9.98 -11.56 -0.60
C ALA A 83 8.76 -12.24 0.05
N SER A 84 8.83 -12.51 1.36
CA SER A 84 7.74 -13.00 2.21
C SER A 84 6.53 -12.06 2.17
N MET A 85 6.74 -10.78 2.51
CA MET A 85 5.69 -9.77 2.46
C MET A 85 5.11 -9.62 1.05
N LYS A 86 5.94 -9.55 0.01
CA LYS A 86 5.46 -9.47 -1.39
C LYS A 86 4.55 -10.64 -1.77
N ALA A 87 4.98 -11.86 -1.46
CA ALA A 87 4.19 -13.06 -1.72
C ALA A 87 2.87 -13.02 -0.96
N TRP A 88 2.91 -12.62 0.31
CA TRP A 88 1.72 -12.52 1.14
C TRP A 88 0.72 -11.48 0.61
N VAL A 89 1.18 -10.28 0.21
CA VAL A 89 0.31 -9.24 -0.37
C VAL A 89 -0.35 -9.73 -1.67
N LEU A 90 0.41 -10.42 -2.54
CA LEU A 90 -0.12 -10.98 -3.79
C LEU A 90 -1.19 -12.05 -3.56
N GLU A 91 -1.08 -12.83 -2.49
CA GLU A 91 -2.02 -13.90 -2.15
C GLU A 91 -3.29 -13.39 -1.45
N HIS A 92 -3.20 -12.28 -0.70
CA HIS A 92 -4.27 -11.86 0.22
C HIS A 92 -4.98 -10.55 -0.16
N ILE A 93 -4.43 -9.75 -1.07
CA ILE A 93 -4.99 -8.47 -1.49
C ILE A 93 -5.42 -8.58 -2.96
N GLU A 94 -6.60 -9.15 -3.22
CA GLU A 94 -7.12 -9.36 -4.60
C GLU A 94 -8.15 -8.31 -5.05
N ASP A 95 -8.45 -7.30 -4.22
CA ASP A 95 -9.52 -6.34 -4.49
C ASP A 95 -9.17 -5.35 -5.61
N ASP A 96 -10.16 -5.05 -6.45
CA ASP A 96 -10.16 -4.00 -7.47
C ASP A 96 -9.67 -2.66 -6.90
N VAL A 97 -10.02 -2.39 -5.65
CA VAL A 97 -9.69 -1.16 -4.92
C VAL A 97 -8.19 -0.98 -4.71
N CYS A 98 -7.42 -2.06 -4.56
CA CYS A 98 -5.98 -2.04 -4.30
C CYS A 98 -5.13 -2.58 -5.45
N ARG A 99 -5.71 -2.74 -6.64
CA ARG A 99 -5.02 -3.28 -7.82
C ARG A 99 -3.82 -2.43 -8.26
N TRP A 100 -3.76 -1.18 -7.83
CA TRP A 100 -2.63 -0.26 -8.06
C TRP A 100 -1.42 -0.55 -7.17
N CYS A 101 -1.58 -1.28 -6.06
CA CYS A 101 -0.50 -1.67 -5.15
C CYS A 101 0.52 -2.61 -5.81
N PHE A 102 0.10 -3.31 -6.87
CA PHE A 102 0.92 -4.32 -7.51
C PHE A 102 1.64 -3.77 -8.73
N PRO A 103 2.93 -4.07 -8.89
CA PRO A 103 3.62 -3.79 -10.13
C PRO A 103 2.92 -4.61 -11.21
N ARG A 104 2.27 -3.93 -12.16
CA ARG A 104 1.87 -4.59 -13.40
C ARG A 104 3.15 -5.16 -13.98
N LYS A 105 3.21 -6.49 -14.22
CA LYS A 105 4.31 -7.11 -14.95
C LYS A 105 4.56 -6.22 -16.15
N ARG A 106 5.70 -5.51 -16.16
CA ARG A 106 6.16 -4.86 -17.38
C ARG A 106 6.38 -6.02 -18.32
N VAL A 107 5.44 -6.23 -19.23
CA VAL A 107 5.70 -7.08 -20.38
C VAL A 107 6.87 -6.37 -21.04
N ALA A 108 8.07 -6.89 -20.83
CA ALA A 108 9.22 -6.50 -21.61
C ALA A 108 8.81 -6.82 -23.05
N THR A 109 8.43 -5.79 -23.80
CA THR A 109 8.36 -5.85 -25.25
C THR A 109 9.76 -6.22 -25.68
N THR A 110 9.98 -7.52 -25.86
CA THR A 110 11.17 -8.06 -26.47
C THR A 110 11.21 -7.52 -27.88
N SER A 111 11.95 -6.42 -28.04
CA SER A 111 12.73 -6.07 -29.22
C SER A 111 12.14 -6.52 -30.56
N ASP A 112 11.27 -5.69 -31.14
CA ASP A 112 10.97 -5.70 -32.58
C ASP A 112 12.01 -4.90 -33.40
N ASP A 113 13.16 -4.56 -32.81
CA ASP A 113 14.26 -3.86 -33.50
C ASP A 113 15.14 -4.80 -34.35
N ASN A 114 14.95 -6.12 -34.28
CA ASN A 114 15.70 -7.08 -35.09
C ASN A 114 15.15 -7.28 -36.52
N ALA A 115 14.04 -6.63 -36.89
CA ALA A 115 13.49 -6.73 -38.25
C ALA A 115 14.16 -5.79 -39.28
N LEU A 116 14.84 -4.73 -38.83
CA LEU A 116 15.46 -3.73 -39.73
C LEU A 116 16.93 -4.00 -40.03
N ALA A 117 17.63 -4.83 -39.24
CA ALA A 117 19.06 -5.13 -39.47
C ALA A 117 19.32 -6.24 -40.50
N LYS A 118 18.31 -7.04 -40.90
CA LYS A 118 18.50 -8.12 -41.90
C LYS A 118 18.20 -7.71 -43.34
N ARG A 119 17.58 -6.55 -43.61
CA ARG A 119 17.29 -6.10 -44.99
C ARG A 119 18.37 -5.25 -45.64
N ALA A 120 19.41 -4.83 -44.91
CA ALA A 120 20.51 -4.03 -45.44
C ALA A 120 21.74 -4.85 -45.90
N ARG A 121 21.65 -6.20 -45.93
CA ARG A 121 22.73 -7.09 -46.40
C ARG A 121 22.42 -7.86 -47.69
N GLU A 122 21.25 -7.65 -48.30
CA GLU A 122 20.84 -8.40 -49.50
C GLU A 122 20.33 -7.53 -50.66
N LYS A 123 20.73 -6.25 -50.76
CA LYS A 123 20.58 -5.47 -52.00
C LYS A 123 21.77 -4.57 -52.26
#